data_AF-A0A354P1S6-F1
#
_entry.id   AF-A0A354P1S6-F1
#
_cell.length_a   1.000
_cell.length_b   1.000
_cell.length_c   1.000
_cell.angle_alpha   90.00
_cell.angle_beta   90.00
_cell.angle_gamma   90.00
#
_symmetry.space_group_name_H-M   'P 1'
#
loop_
_entity.id
_entity.type
_entity.pdbx_description
1 polymer ?
#
loop_
_entity_poly.entity_id
_entity_poly.type
_entity_poly.pdbx_seq_one_letter_code
_entity_poly.pdbx_strand_id
1 'polypeptide(L)' 'GDLVRHFLESFAREGQFNLHVRILSGVNNHHKAEATFKSLARSIKAALELDPRRGGDVPSTKGTISE' A
#
# COMPACT_ATOMS: atom_id res chain seq x y z
N GLY A 1 13.34 -3.78 -14.28
CA GLY A 1 12.18 -3.49 -13.40
C GLY A 1 11.87 -4.61 -12.42
N ASP A 2 12.71 -5.65 -12.34
CA ASP A 2 12.44 -6.86 -11.57
C ASP A 2 12.43 -6.60 -10.05
N LEU A 3 13.40 -5.82 -9.55
CA LEU A 3 13.53 -5.51 -8.13
C LEU A 3 12.39 -4.67 -7.55
N VAL A 4 11.80 -3.73 -8.33
CA VAL A 4 10.69 -2.90 -7.82
C VAL A 4 9.45 -3.77 -7.60
N ARG A 5 9.15 -4.67 -8.55
CA ARG A 5 8.04 -5.62 -8.40
C ARG A 5 8.28 -6.55 -7.22
N HIS A 6 9.46 -7.18 -7.15
CA HIS A 6 9.81 -8.09 -6.06
C HIS A 6 9.77 -7.40 -4.69
N PHE A 7 10.20 -6.14 -4.61
CA PHE A 7 10.07 -5.32 -3.40
C PHE A 7 8.60 -5.17 -3.00
N LEU A 8 7.71 -4.77 -3.93
CA LEU A 8 6.30 -4.55 -3.60
C LEU A 8 5.59 -5.85 -3.17
N GLU A 9 5.90 -6.95 -3.84
CA GLU A 9 5.37 -8.29 -3.50
C GLU A 9 5.84 -8.73 -2.11
N SER A 10 7.14 -8.62 -1.84
CA SER A 10 7.71 -8.97 -0.53
C SER A 10 7.17 -8.05 0.56
N PHE A 11 7.12 -6.75 0.31
CA PHE A 11 6.64 -5.75 1.26
C PHE A 11 5.17 -5.97 1.65
N ALA A 12 4.31 -6.29 0.68
CA ALA A 12 2.91 -6.61 0.96
C ALA A 12 2.76 -7.94 1.73
N ARG A 13 3.54 -8.96 1.37
CA ARG A 13 3.52 -10.26 2.03
C ARG A 13 3.96 -10.17 3.49
N GLU A 14 5.14 -9.61 3.73
CA GLU A 14 5.69 -9.48 5.09
C GLU A 14 4.92 -8.45 5.93
N GLY A 15 4.32 -7.45 5.29
CA GLY A 15 3.47 -6.46 5.96
C GLY A 15 2.03 -6.91 6.21
N GLN A 16 1.63 -8.08 5.72
CA GLN A 16 0.28 -8.65 5.89
C GLN A 16 -0.84 -7.69 5.46
N PHE A 17 -0.67 -7.01 4.33
CA PHE A 17 -1.71 -6.20 3.72
C PHE A 17 -1.83 -6.46 2.22
N ASN A 18 -3.03 -6.19 1.70
CA ASN A 18 -3.27 -6.26 0.27
C ASN A 18 -2.73 -4.99 -0.40
N LEU A 19 -1.90 -5.15 -1.43
CA LEU A 19 -1.32 -4.04 -2.18
C LEU A 19 -1.63 -4.17 -3.67
N HIS A 20 -2.18 -3.11 -4.25
CA HIS A 20 -2.35 -3.00 -5.70
C HIS A 20 -1.67 -1.73 -6.20
N VAL A 21 -0.79 -1.89 -7.19
CA VAL A 21 -0.03 -0.80 -7.80
C VAL A 21 -0.20 -0.88 -9.31
N ARG A 22 -0.58 0.25 -9.93
CA ARG A 22 -0.68 0.38 -11.38
C ARG A 22 -0.10 1.71 -11.83
N ILE A 23 0.89 1.65 -12.71
CA ILE A 23 1.38 2.83 -13.41
C ILE A 23 0.50 3.04 -14.65
N LEU A 24 -0.28 4.13 -14.64
CA LEU A 24 -1.23 4.43 -15.72
C LEU A 24 -0.52 4.88 -17.00
N SER A 25 0.60 5.59 -16.87
CA SER A 25 1.40 6.07 -18.01
C SER A 25 2.86 6.32 -17.61
N GLY A 26 3.74 6.40 -18.60
CA GLY A 26 5.13 6.81 -18.42
C GLY A 26 6.06 6.15 -19.44
N VAL A 27 7.19 6.79 -19.71
CA VAL A 27 8.23 6.27 -20.63
C VAL A 27 9.50 5.93 -19.86
N ASN A 28 9.97 6.85 -19.01
CA ASN A 28 11.20 6.70 -18.24
C ASN A 28 11.02 5.77 -17.02
N ASN A 29 11.89 4.77 -16.88
CA ASN A 29 11.81 3.78 -15.80
C ASN A 29 12.08 4.35 -14.40
N HIS A 30 12.98 5.33 -14.27
CA HIS A 30 13.26 6.01 -13.01
C HIS A 30 12.02 6.77 -12.52
N HIS A 31 11.40 7.57 -13.40
CA HIS A 31 10.16 8.30 -13.05
C HIS A 31 9.01 7.36 -12.69
N LYS A 32 8.87 6.21 -13.38
CA LYS A 32 7.85 5.20 -13.02
C LYS A 32 8.07 4.61 -11.63
N ALA A 33 9.32 4.28 -11.29
CA ALA A 33 9.65 3.77 -9.97
C ALA A 33 9.37 4.84 -8.90
N GLU A 34 9.87 6.07 -9.10
CA GLU A 34 9.64 7.18 -8.18
C GLU A 34 8.15 7.48 -7.97
N ALA A 35 7.37 7.53 -9.06
CA ALA A 35 5.92 7.72 -8.99
C ALA A 35 5.23 6.59 -8.21
N THR A 36 5.67 5.34 -8.42
CA THR A 36 5.19 4.18 -7.66
C THR A 36 5.39 4.37 -6.17
N PHE A 37 6.62 4.65 -5.73
CA PHE A 37 6.96 4.80 -4.32
C PHE A 37 6.31 6.04 -3.68
N LYS A 38 6.20 7.16 -4.40
CA LYS A 38 5.48 8.35 -3.92
C LYS A 38 3.99 8.07 -3.71
N SER A 39 3.35 7.33 -4.62
CA SER A 39 1.95 6.93 -4.47
C SER A 39 1.77 5.96 -3.31
N LEU A 40 2.67 4.98 -3.17
CA LEU A 40 2.68 4.00 -2.09
C LEU A 40 2.75 4.68 -0.72
N ALA A 41 3.69 5.62 -0.55
CA ALA A 41 3.85 6.37 0.70
C ALA A 41 2.57 7.13 1.09
N ARG A 42 1.89 7.75 0.11
CA ARG A 42 0.62 8.45 0.33
C ARG A 42 -0.51 7.50 0.72
N SER A 43 -0.63 6.37 0.02
CA SER A 43 -1.67 5.37 0.31
C SER A 43 -1.49 4.73 1.68
N ILE A 44 -0.25 4.38 2.06
CA ILE A 44 0.05 3.82 3.38
C ILE A 44 -0.24 4.84 4.47
N LYS A 45 0.18 6.10 4.28
CA LYS A 45 -0.14 7.16 5.24
C LYS A 45 -1.65 7.23 5.49
N ALA A 46 -2.44 7.29 4.42
CA ALA A 46 -3.90 7.34 4.54
C ALA A 46 -4.49 6.08 5.19
N ALA A 47 -3.94 4.89 4.91
CA ALA A 47 -4.41 3.64 5.50
C ALA A 47 -4.09 3.50 7.00
N LEU A 48 -3.01 4.14 7.47
CA LEU A 48 -2.57 4.11 8.87
C LEU A 48 -3.10 5.27 9.72
N GLU A 49 -3.78 6.24 9.10
CA GLU A 49 -4.39 7.36 9.83
C GLU A 49 -5.54 6.85 10.72
N LEU A 50 -5.57 7.32 11.97
CA LEU A 50 -6.68 7.02 12.88
C LEU A 50 -7.95 7.68 12.36
N ASP A 51 -9.02 6.90 12.21
CA ASP A 51 -10.34 7.42 11.85
C ASP A 51 -11.10 7.88 13.12
N PRO A 52 -11.26 9.19 13.35
CA PRO A 52 -11.94 9.70 14.53
C PRO A 52 -13.44 9.34 14.57
N ARG A 53 -14.03 8.96 13.43
CA ARG A 53 -15.46 8.59 13.34
C ARG A 53 -15.73 7.17 13.83
N ARG A 54 -14.70 6.33 13.91
CA ARG A 54 -14.84 4.91 14.26
C ARG A 54 -14.70 4.62 15.74
N GLY A 55 -14.36 5.61 16.57
CA GLY A 55 -14.34 5.46 18.02
C GLY A 55 -13.36 4.39 18.55
N GLY A 56 -12.38 3.97 17.75
CA GLY A 56 -11.43 2.91 18.10
C GLY A 56 -11.84 1.48 17.69
N ASP A 57 -12.98 1.30 17.03
CA ASP A 57 -13.45 -0.02 16.61
C ASP A 57 -12.55 -0.67 15.54
N VAL A 58 -12.54 -2.00 15.46
CA VAL A 58 -11.82 -2.75 14.41
C VAL A 58 -12.52 -2.60 13.05
N PRO A 59 -11.83 -2.19 11.94
CA PRO A 59 -12.44 -1.97 10.62
C PRO A 59 -12.80 -3.25 9.88
N SER A 60 -13.62 -4.10 10.50
CA SER A 60 -14.02 -5.39 9.97
C SER A 60 -15.39 -5.79 10.52
N THR A 61 -16.31 -6.20 9.65
CA THR A 61 -17.61 -6.74 10.07
C THR A 61 -17.49 -8.06 10.82
N LYS A 62 -16.34 -8.74 10.72
CA LYS A 62 -16.01 -9.93 11.50
C LYS A 62 -15.49 -9.61 12.91
N GLY A 63 -15.31 -8.33 13.24
CA GLY A 63 -14.80 -7.87 14.54
C GLY A 63 -13.30 -8.14 14.77
N THR A 64 -12.59 -8.66 13.77
CA THR A 64 -11.15 -8.95 13.86
C THR A 64 -10.44 -8.65 12.54
N ILE A 65 -9.15 -8.31 12.66
CA ILE A 65 -8.16 -8.28 11.59
C ILE A 65 -6.99 -9.09 12.14
N SER A 66 -6.87 -10.32 11.67
CA SER A 66 -5.84 -11.26 12.09
C SER A 66 -4.98 -11.65 10.89
N GLU A 67 -3.85 -12.25 11.21
CA GLU A 67 -3.06 -13.05 10.25
C GLU A 67 -3.88 -14.16 9.61
#